data_AF-C8PTY9-F1
#
_entry.id   AF-C8PTY9-F1
#
_cell.length_a   1.000
_cell.length_b   1.000
_cell.length_c   1.000
_cell.angle_alpha   90.00
_cell.angle_beta   90.00
_cell.angle_gamma   90.00
#
_symmetry.space_group_name_H-M   'P 1'
#
loop_
_entity.id
_entity.type
_entity.pdbx_description
1 polymer ?
#
loop_
_entity_poly.entity_id
_entity_poly.type
_entity_poly.pdbx_seq_one_letter_code
_entity_poly.pdbx_strand_id
1 'polypeptide(L)' 'MLLHGTSGIRADSFHVVSFIKIKDDKIISMDEYWGDDGAPPQWRLEKQLGTKIYN' A
#
# COMPACT_ATOMS: atom_id res chain seq x y z
N MET A 1 7.35 -5.26 5.34
CA MET A 1 7.20 -6.59 5.97
C MET A 1 7.15 -7.61 4.86
N LEU A 2 8.18 -8.43 4.69
CA LEU A 2 8.18 -9.48 3.66
C LEU A 2 7.37 -10.66 4.20
N LEU A 3 6.22 -10.95 3.60
CA LEU A 3 5.48 -12.19 3.86
C LEU A 3 6.24 -13.32 3.16
N HIS A 4 6.86 -14.22 3.94
CA HIS A 4 7.61 -15.36 3.43
C HIS A 4 6.66 -16.41 2.84
N GLY A 5 6.62 -16.50 1.51
CA GLY A 5 6.11 -17.65 0.75
C GLY A 5 7.27 -18.28 -0.01
N THR A 6 7.56 -19.55 0.25
CA THR A 6 8.70 -20.26 -0.32
C THR A 6 8.53 -20.54 -1.82
N SER A 7 9.63 -20.34 -2.55
CA SER A 7 9.90 -20.56 -4.00
C SER A 7 9.38 -19.48 -4.97
N GLY A 8 10.30 -18.60 -5.43
CA GLY A 8 10.06 -17.64 -6.51
C GLY A 8 9.59 -16.24 -6.09
N ILE A 9 10.16 -15.67 -5.02
CA ILE A 9 9.69 -14.43 -4.37
C ILE A 9 9.57 -13.27 -5.36
N ARG A 10 8.34 -12.99 -5.80
CA ARG A 10 7.98 -11.69 -6.37
C ARG A 10 7.77 -10.76 -5.17
N ALA A 11 8.50 -9.65 -5.14
CA ALA A 11 8.29 -8.64 -4.11
C ALA A 11 6.97 -7.93 -4.41
N ASP A 12 5.93 -8.22 -3.62
CA ASP A 12 4.67 -7.50 -3.71
C ASP A 12 4.81 -6.14 -3.02
N SER A 13 4.30 -5.10 -3.69
CA SER A 13 4.28 -3.72 -3.19
C SER A 13 2.87 -3.37 -2.74
N PHE A 14 2.75 -2.63 -1.65
CA PHE A 14 1.46 -2.24 -1.06
C PHE A 14 1.46 -0.74 -0.77
N HIS A 15 0.29 -0.13 -0.87
CA HIS A 15 0.04 1.21 -0.34
C HIS A 15 -0.42 1.09 1.11
N VAL A 16 0.35 1.70 2.01
CA VAL A 16 0.13 1.59 3.45
C VAL A 16 -0.08 2.97 4.04
N VAL A 17 -1.10 3.09 4.91
CA VAL A 17 -1.36 4.28 5.72
C VAL A 17 -1.29 3.90 7.19
N SER A 18 -0.36 4.52 7.93
CA SER A 18 -0.15 4.26 9.36
C SER A 18 -0.60 5.46 10.20
N PHE A 19 -1.47 5.22 11.18
CA PHE A 19 -1.84 6.19 12.21
C PHE A 19 -1.07 5.85 13.49
N ILE A 20 -0.19 6.75 13.92
CA ILE A 20 0.74 6.51 15.03
C ILE A 20 0.34 7.38 16.22
N LYS A 21 0.15 6.76 17.40
CA LYS A 21 -0.03 7.49 18.66
C LYS A 21 1.31 7.55 19.40
N ILE A 22 1.72 8.75 19.78
CA ILE A 22 2.98 9.02 20.47
C ILE A 22 2.69 9.61 21.85
N LYS A 23 3.45 9.18 22.87
CA LYS A 23 3.47 9.76 24.21
C LYS A 23 4.88 9.71 24.78
N ASP A 24 5.33 10.80 25.40
CA ASP A 24 6.67 10.91 26.01
C ASP A 24 7.78 10.48 25.05
N ASP A 25 7.71 10.98 23.81
CA ASP A 25 8.62 10.68 22.69
C ASP A 25 8.68 9.19 22.27
N LYS A 26 7.72 8.38 22.71
CA LYS A 26 7.60 6.95 22.35
C LYS A 26 6.31 6.66 21.60
N ILE A 27 6.38 5.78 20.61
CA ILE A 27 5.18 5.23 19.96
C ILE A 27 4.49 4.29 20.95
N ILE A 28 3.23 4.55 21.25
CA ILE A 28 2.42 3.75 22.19
C ILE A 28 1.39 2.87 21.50
N SER A 29 0.98 3.21 20.27
CA SER A 29 0.14 2.37 19.44
C SER A 29 0.24 2.78 17.97
N MET A 30 -0.13 1.87 17.09
CA MET A 30 -0.23 2.13 15.66
C MET A 30 -1.38 1.33 15.05
N ASP A 31 -2.19 2.01 14.24
CA ASP A 31 -3.24 1.40 13.42
C ASP A 31 -2.79 1.52 11.95
N GLU A 32 -2.73 0.41 11.22
CA GLU A 32 -2.18 0.37 9.87
C GLU A 32 -3.15 -0.23 8.86
N TYR A 33 -3.37 0.51 7.77
CA TYR A 33 -4.28 0.15 6.70
C TYR A 33 -3.47 -0.16 5.43
N TRP A 34 -3.65 -1.37 4.91
CA TRP A 34 -2.94 -1.89 3.74
C TRP A 34 -3.91 -2.00 2.58
N GLY A 35 -3.53 -1.47 1.41
CA GLY A 35 -4.28 -1.59 0.17
C GLY A 35 -3.36 -1.99 -0.98
N ASP A 36 -3.87 -2.83 -1.88
CA ASP A 36 -3.25 -3.07 -3.17
C ASP A 36 -3.60 -1.96 -4.17
N ASP A 37 -2.73 -1.74 -5.15
CA ASP A 37 -3.05 -0.98 -6.36
C ASP A 37 -3.94 -1.83 -7.27
N GLY A 38 -5.17 -2.05 -6.84
CA GLY A 38 -6.19 -2.70 -7.65
C GLY A 38 -6.38 -1.98 -9.00
N ALA A 39 -7.01 -2.65 -9.95
CA ALA A 39 -7.25 -2.05 -11.26
C ALA A 39 -8.02 -0.71 -11.12
N PRO A 40 -7.61 0.36 -11.83
CA PRO A 40 -8.33 1.62 -11.79
C PRO A 40 -9.78 1.43 -12.25
N PRO A 41 -10.75 2.15 -11.65
CA PRO A 41 -12.16 2.00 -12.01
C PRO A 41 -12.41 2.41 -13.47
N GLN A 42 -13.38 1.75 -14.10
CA GLN A 42 -13.65 1.87 -15.55
C GLN A 42 -13.82 3.31 -16.04
N TRP A 43 -14.55 4.14 -15.30
CA TRP A 43 -14.78 5.55 -15.67
C TRP A 43 -13.47 6.37 -15.76
N ARG A 44 -12.45 6.01 -14.96
CA ARG A 44 -11.14 6.67 -14.98
C ARG A 44 -10.36 6.28 -16.24
N LEU A 45 -10.48 5.01 -16.65
CA LEU A 45 -9.90 4.51 -17.90
C LEU A 45 -10.55 5.18 -19.11
N GLU A 46 -11.88 5.24 -19.16
CA GLU A 46 -12.64 5.86 -20.25
C GLU A 46 -12.31 7.34 -20.44
N LYS A 47 -12.10 8.07 -19.34
CA LYS A 47 -11.72 9.48 -19.35
C LYS A 47 -10.22 9.70 -19.57
N GLN A 48 -9.43 8.63 -19.71
CA GLN A 48 -7.97 8.69 -19.83
C GLN A 48 -7.32 9.50 -18.70
N LEU A 49 -7.83 9.34 -17.47
CA LEU A 49 -7.37 10.11 -16.32
C LEU A 49 -6.26 9.37 -15.58
N GLY A 50 -5.09 10.00 -15.54
CA GLY A 50 -3.91 9.61 -14.76
C GLY A 50 -2.93 8.69 -15.48
N THR A 51 -1.75 8.55 -14.88
CA THR A 51 -0.59 7.83 -15.44
C THR A 51 -0.23 6.66 -14.54
N LYS A 52 0.25 5.55 -15.11
CA LYS A 52 0.83 4.45 -14.33
C LYS A 52 2.04 4.97 -13.55
N ILE A 53 2.12 4.63 -12.27
CA ILE A 53 3.19 5.10 -11.37
C ILE A 53 4.33 4.06 -11.29
N TYR A 54 4.22 2.94 -12.00
CA TYR A 54 5.22 1.88 -12.08
C TYR A 54 5.69 1.65 -13.53
N ASN A 55 6.95 1.26 -13.69
CA ASN A 55 7.57 0.77 -14.93
C ASN A 55 7.46 -0.75 -15.04
#